data_AF-T0ZCN9-F1
#
_entry.id   AF-T0ZCN9-F1
#
_cell.length_a   1.000
_cell.length_b   1.000
_cell.length_c   1.000
_cell.angle_alpha   90.00
_cell.angle_beta   90.00
_cell.angle_gamma   90.00
#
_symmetry.space_group_name_H-M   'P 1'
#
loop_
_entity.id
_entity.type
_entity.pdbx_description
1 polymer ?
#
loop_
_entity_poly.entity_id
_entity_poly.type
_entity_poly.pdbx_seq_one_letter_code
_entity_poly.pdbx_strand_id
1 'polypeptide(L)' 'MPADNLVIRKAEPKDAKKIIECMQSVMDEHIYFVSEYYLYTERGEQERLRNPDDLTLVASNGDRIAGVLTLQRGVY' A
#
# COMPACT_ATOMS: atom_id res chain seq x y z
N MET A 1 21.72 -4.32 -6.72
CA MET A 1 21.25 -3.01 -6.20
C MET A 1 21.55 -3.01 -4.70
N PRO A 2 22.16 -1.96 -4.13
CA PRO A 2 22.37 -1.93 -2.68
C PRO A 2 20.99 -2.10 -2.02
N ALA A 3 20.91 -2.88 -0.95
CA ALA A 3 19.66 -3.04 -0.23
C ALA A 3 19.20 -1.65 0.22
N ASP A 4 18.22 -1.09 -0.48
CA ASP A 4 17.51 0.09 0.00
C ASP A 4 17.17 -0.21 1.46
N ASN A 5 17.55 0.66 2.39
CA ASN A 5 17.24 0.51 3.81
C ASN A 5 15.73 0.61 4.00
N LEU A 6 15.04 -0.49 3.70
CA LEU A 6 13.60 -0.60 3.78
C LEU A 6 13.22 -0.88 5.23
N VAL A 7 12.39 -0.01 5.77
CA VAL A 7 11.80 -0.17 7.08
C VAL A 7 10.36 -0.62 6.89
N ILE A 8 10.01 -1.74 7.52
CA ILE A 8 8.62 -2.18 7.62
C ILE A 8 7.96 -1.45 8.77
N ARG A 9 6.87 -0.76 8.51
CA ARG A 9 6.08 -0.05 9.54
C ARG A 9 4.60 -0.05 9.22
N LYS A 10 3.79 0.29 10.22
CA LYS A 10 2.37 0.57 10.00
C LYS A 10 2.22 1.75 9.03
N ALA A 11 1.30 1.62 8.09
CA ALA A 11 0.93 2.70 7.18
C ALA A 11 0.16 3.79 7.93
N GLU A 12 0.39 5.03 7.52
CA GLU A 12 -0.32 6.21 8.01
C GLU A 12 -1.12 6.84 6.85
N PRO A 13 -2.17 7.63 7.11
CA PRO A 13 -2.95 8.26 6.03
C PRO A 13 -2.10 9.05 5.02
N LYS A 14 -1.00 9.66 5.46
CA LYS A 14 -0.07 10.39 4.56
C LYS A 14 0.63 9.51 3.53
N ASP A 15 0.62 8.19 3.72
CA ASP A 15 1.22 7.21 2.82
C ASP A 15 0.31 6.85 1.65
N ALA A 16 -0.98 7.21 1.70
CA ALA A 16 -2.00 6.81 0.73
C ALA A 16 -1.57 7.03 -0.72
N LYS A 17 -1.04 8.21 -1.04
CA LYS A 17 -0.57 8.51 -2.41
C LYS A 17 0.54 7.56 -2.86
N LYS A 18 1.55 7.34 -2.01
CA LYS A 18 2.70 6.46 -2.31
C LYS A 18 2.28 4.99 -2.39
N ILE A 19 1.26 4.59 -1.63
CA ILE A 19 0.65 3.26 -1.72
C ILE A 19 -0.03 3.08 -3.09
N ILE A 20 -0.82 4.06 -3.52
CA ILE A 20 -1.47 4.04 -4.84
C ILE A 20 -0.44 3.92 -5.96
N GLU A 21 0.63 4.74 -5.91
CA GLU A 21 1.74 4.68 -6.87
C GLU A 21 2.42 3.29 -6.89
N CYS A 22 2.66 2.71 -5.71
CA CYS A 22 3.22 1.35 -5.59
C CYS A 22 2.29 0.30 -6.21
N MET A 23 0.98 0.37 -5.93
CA MET A 23 0.00 -0.59 -6.45
C MET A 23 -0.16 -0.47 -7.97
N GLN A 24 -0.16 0.75 -8.51
CA GLN A 24 -0.19 1.01 -9.94
C GLN A 24 1.05 0.44 -10.64
N SER A 25 2.25 0.67 -10.09
CA SER A 25 3.48 0.09 -10.64
C SER A 25 3.42 -1.44 -10.71
N VAL A 26 2.89 -2.11 -9.67
CA VAL A 26 2.75 -3.57 -9.65
C VAL A 26 1.69 -4.07 -10.64
N MET A 27 0.61 -3.30 -10.85
CA MET A 27 -0.42 -3.60 -11.85
C MET A 27 0.13 -3.47 -13.27
N ASP A 28 0.90 -2.42 -13.55
CA ASP A 28 1.52 -2.17 -14.86
C ASP A 28 2.50 -3.29 -15.27
N GLU A 29 3.09 -4.00 -14.31
CA GLU A 29 3.94 -5.16 -14.56
C GLU A 29 3.15 -6.37 -15.08
N HIS A 30 1.83 -6.43 -14.89
CA HIS A 30 0.94 -7.54 -15.28
C HIS A 30 1.35 -8.92 -14.71
N ILE A 31 2.13 -8.96 -13.62
CA ILE A 31 2.66 -10.20 -13.03
C ILE A 31 1.64 -10.88 -12.09
N TYR A 32 0.67 -10.14 -11.57
CA TYR A 32 -0.31 -10.64 -10.59
C TYR A 32 -1.75 -10.47 -11.08
N PHE A 33 -2.68 -11.30 -10.57
CA PHE A 33 -4.13 -11.21 -10.81
C PHE A 33 -4.77 -10.00 -10.10
N VAL A 34 -4.21 -8.81 -10.31
CA VAL A 34 -4.81 -7.54 -9.90
C VAL A 34 -5.52 -6.97 -11.12
N SER A 35 -6.71 -6.40 -10.93
CA SER A 35 -7.37 -5.63 -12.00
C SER A 35 -6.44 -4.55 -12.54
N GLU A 36 -6.60 -4.15 -13.81
CA GLU A 36 -5.78 -3.13 -14.49
C GLU A 36 -5.73 -1.76 -13.75
N TYR A 37 -6.61 -1.53 -12.79
CA TYR A 37 -6.69 -0.29 -12.05
C TYR A 37 -6.84 -0.50 -10.54
N TYR A 38 -6.12 0.31 -9.77
CA TYR A 38 -6.33 0.46 -8.34
C TYR A 38 -7.53 1.38 -8.10
N LEU A 39 -8.56 0.86 -7.42
CA LEU A 39 -9.89 1.48 -7.38
C LEU A 39 -10.03 2.62 -6.35
N TYR A 40 -9.07 2.80 -5.45
CA TYR A 40 -9.15 3.85 -4.43
C TYR A 40 -8.55 5.18 -4.90
N THR A 41 -9.31 6.26 -4.69
CA THR A 41 -8.77 7.62 -4.69
C THR A 41 -7.86 7.81 -3.47
N GLU A 42 -6.97 8.82 -3.50
CA GLU A 42 -6.11 9.14 -2.34
C GLU A 42 -6.91 9.32 -1.05
N ARG A 43 -8.06 10.01 -1.12
CA ARG A 43 -8.97 10.18 0.01
C ARG A 43 -9.57 8.85 0.46
N GLY A 44 -10.00 7.99 -0.47
CA GLY A 44 -10.55 6.67 -0.13
C GLY A 44 -9.52 5.79 0.58
N GLU A 45 -8.28 5.83 0.11
CA GLU A 45 -7.17 5.07 0.71
C GLU A 45 -6.78 5.62 2.09
N GLN A 46 -6.81 6.94 2.28
CA GLN A 46 -6.65 7.57 3.59
C GLN A 46 -7.68 7.10 4.61
N GLU A 47 -8.96 7.00 4.22
CA GLU A 47 -10.02 6.50 5.10
C GLU A 47 -9.86 5.00 5.39
N ARG A 48 -9.48 4.19 4.38
CA ARG A 48 -9.19 2.76 4.57
C ARG A 48 -8.08 2.54 5.61
N LEU A 49 -7.01 3.32 5.55
CA LEU A 49 -5.89 3.25 6.50
C LEU A 49 -6.27 3.64 7.94
N ARG A 50 -7.40 4.32 8.13
CA ARG A 50 -7.92 4.67 9.46
C ARG A 50 -8.79 3.55 10.06
N ASN A 51 -9.16 2.53 9.29
CA ASN A 51 -9.95 1.41 9.79
C ASN A 51 -9.17 0.69 10.91
N PRO A 52 -9.68 0.66 12.16
CA PRO A 52 -8.98 0.04 13.28
C PRO A 52 -8.91 -1.49 13.17
N ASP A 53 -9.79 -2.10 12.36
CA ASP A 53 -9.85 -3.57 12.18
C ASP A 53 -8.89 -4.08 11.10
N ASP A 54 -8.28 -3.16 10.34
CA ASP A 54 -7.30 -3.46 9.30
C ASP A 54 -5.88 -3.12 9.78
N LEU A 55 -4.94 -4.02 9.50
CA LEU A 55 -3.51 -3.77 9.64
C LEU A 55 -2.88 -3.65 8.25
N THR A 56 -2.56 -2.42 7.84
CA THR A 56 -1.73 -2.17 6.66
C THR A 56 -0.29 -1.89 7.07
N LEU A 57 0.63 -2.67 6.51
CA LEU A 57 2.08 -2.52 6.63
C LEU A 57 2.67 -2.04 5.31
N VAL A 58 3.67 -1.18 5.37
CA VAL A 58 4.40 -0.65 4.21
C VAL A 58 5.89 -0.92 4.38
N ALA A 59 6.56 -1.29 3.29
CA ALA A 59 8.01 -1.30 3.19
C ALA A 59 8.45 0.04 2.58
N SER A 60 9.07 0.91 3.38
CA SER A 60 9.44 2.26 2.97
C SER A 60 10.92 2.55 3.18
N ASN A 61 11.52 3.31 2.26
CA ASN A 61 12.86 3.91 2.43
C ASN A 61 12.79 5.43 2.69
N GLY A 62 11.62 5.95 3.10
CA GLY A 62 11.34 7.37 3.32
C GLY A 62 10.73 8.06 2.10
N ASP A 63 11.40 7.95 0.95
CA ASP A 63 10.98 8.62 -0.28
C ASP A 63 9.90 7.85 -1.03
N ARG A 64 9.97 6.51 -1.02
CA ARG A 64 8.99 5.64 -1.68
C ARG A 64 8.44 4.57 -0.75
N ILE A 65 7.35 3.97 -1.20
CA ILE A 65 6.81 2.71 -0.69
C ILE A 65 7.10 1.66 -1.76
N ALA A 66 7.86 0.64 -1.39
CA ALA A 66 8.27 -0.44 -2.28
C ALA A 66 7.35 -1.66 -2.21
N GLY A 67 6.44 -1.68 -1.23
CA GLY A 67 5.48 -2.77 -1.06
C GLY A 67 4.48 -2.47 0.04
N VAL A 68 3.33 -3.10 -0.08
CA VAL A 68 2.18 -2.93 0.82
C VAL A 68 1.61 -4.30 1.13
N LEU A 69 1.31 -4.55 2.40
CA LEU A 69 0.58 -5.73 2.86
C LEU A 69 -0.60 -5.27 3.70
N THR A 70 -1.80 -5.70 3.36
CA THR A 70 -3.01 -5.43 4.16
C THR A 70 -3.55 -6.74 4.71
N LEU A 71 -3.67 -6.79 6.03
CA LEU A 71 -4.36 -7.85 6.76
C LEU A 71 -5.69 -7.28 7.25
N GLN A 72 -6.79 -7.86 6.79
CA GLN A 72 -8.13 -7.48 7.22
C GLN A 72 -8.68 -8.60 8.09
N ARG A 73 -9.22 -8.27 9.26
CA ARG A 73 -10.11 -9.21 9.96
C ARG A 73 -11.40 -9.21 9.16
N GLY A 74 -11.64 -10.29 8.40
CA GLY A 74 -12.78 -10.40 7.48
C GLY A 74 -14.11 -10.04 8.16
N VAL A 75 -15.11 -9.72 7.33
CA VAL A 75 -16.49 -9.52 7.79
C VAL A 75 -16.96 -10.82 8.45
N TYR A 76 -17.08 -10.82 9.78
CA TYR A 76 -17.76 -11.88 10.52
C TYR A 76 -19.28 -11.74 10.36
#